data_AF-A0A565A6L3-F1
#
_entry.id   AF-A0A565A6L3-F1
#
_cell.length_a   1.000
_cell.length_b   1.000
_cell.length_c   1.000
_cell.angle_alpha   90.00
_cell.angle_beta   90.00
_cell.angle_gamma   90.00
#
_symmetry.space_group_name_H-M   'P 1'
#
loop_
_entity.id
_entity.type
_entity.pdbx_description
1 polymer ?
#
loop_
_entity_poly.entity_id
_entity_poly.type
_entity_poly.pdbx_seq_one_letter_code
_entity_poly.pdbx_strand_id
1 'polypeptide(L)'
;MFDLDSDNGLQKEESADSELKSTIQGDRIMFHHLPAYKFDQKLKEGVSNNIYSTYYNGIYYLQNQYAWITDIFNKLSRNIRLVQESYVEGDDFNKKRCYDLNFWLYDQVYKNLQSSKQNSEHMGNIIDQVQEVWKNIIDNQFYNENYKCYPDKELLLNIGYLQEIKDLFDFFEDYNQMKKEIIANT
;
A
#
# COMPACT_ATOMS: atom_id res chain seq x y z
N MET A 1 -39.96 -18.41 43.06
CA MET A 1 -38.63 -18.68 43.64
C MET A 1 -37.81 -19.38 42.57
N PHE A 2 -36.55 -18.96 42.44
CA PHE A 2 -35.51 -19.35 41.46
C PHE A 2 -35.34 -18.39 40.27
N ASP A 3 -34.28 -17.59 40.46
CA ASP A 3 -33.66 -16.59 39.60
C ASP A 3 -33.12 -17.21 38.30
N LEU A 4 -33.24 -16.46 37.20
CA LEU A 4 -32.48 -16.69 35.99
C LEU A 4 -31.38 -15.63 35.93
N ASP A 5 -30.21 -16.00 36.45
CA ASP A 5 -28.99 -15.25 36.26
C ASP A 5 -28.56 -15.26 34.79
N SER A 6 -28.17 -14.07 34.36
CA SER A 6 -27.47 -13.75 33.14
C SER A 6 -26.19 -14.57 33.01
N ASP A 7 -26.02 -15.30 31.90
CA ASP A 7 -24.70 -15.69 31.43
C ASP A 7 -24.43 -15.00 30.09
N ASN A 8 -23.67 -13.91 30.21
CA ASN A 8 -23.03 -13.20 29.12
C ASN A 8 -21.92 -14.10 28.56
N GLY A 9 -22.23 -14.83 27.50
CA GLY A 9 -21.24 -15.49 26.65
C GLY A 9 -20.46 -14.48 25.79
N LEU A 10 -19.79 -13.53 26.42
CA LEU A 10 -18.76 -12.70 25.78
C LEU A 10 -17.43 -13.46 25.91
N GLN A 11 -17.21 -14.47 25.08
CA GLN A 11 -15.92 -15.15 24.99
C GLN A 11 -15.31 -15.01 23.60
N LYS A 12 -14.26 -14.19 23.58
CA LYS A 12 -13.06 -14.25 22.73
C LYS A 12 -13.24 -14.08 21.23
N GLU A 13 -13.40 -12.82 20.83
CA GLU A 13 -12.80 -12.32 19.57
C GLU A 13 -11.43 -11.64 19.84
N GLU A 14 -11.12 -11.37 21.11
CA GLU A 14 -9.90 -10.67 21.54
C GLU A 14 -8.64 -11.56 21.51
N SER A 15 -8.77 -12.90 21.59
CA SER A 15 -7.59 -13.77 21.71
C SER A 15 -6.88 -14.03 20.38
N ALA A 16 -7.62 -14.17 19.27
CA ALA A 16 -7.02 -14.39 17.96
C ALA A 16 -6.28 -13.15 17.45
N ASP A 17 -6.83 -11.95 17.68
CA ASP A 17 -6.18 -10.68 17.35
C ASP A 17 -4.92 -10.44 18.22
N SER A 18 -4.94 -10.88 19.49
CA SER A 18 -3.78 -10.78 20.39
C SER A 18 -2.67 -11.81 20.07
N GLU A 19 -3.05 -13.04 19.68
CA GLU A 19 -2.09 -14.09 19.29
C GLU A 19 -1.46 -13.78 17.93
N LEU A 20 -2.23 -13.24 16.97
CA LEU A 20 -1.73 -12.77 15.67
C LEU A 20 -0.78 -11.58 15.86
N LYS A 21 -1.15 -10.59 16.69
CA LYS A 21 -0.25 -9.48 17.07
C LYS A 21 1.03 -9.98 17.73
N SER A 22 0.96 -10.96 18.64
CA SER A 22 2.15 -11.49 19.33
C SER A 22 3.09 -12.27 18.42
N THR A 23 2.59 -12.89 17.35
CA THR A 23 3.39 -13.69 16.42
C THR A 23 4.10 -12.82 15.37
N ILE A 24 3.55 -11.65 15.05
CA ILE A 24 4.07 -10.70 14.04
C ILE A 24 4.95 -9.60 14.68
N GLN A 25 4.88 -9.43 16.01
CA GLN A 25 5.67 -8.45 16.77
C GLN A 25 7.06 -8.99 17.19
N GLY A 26 7.70 -9.78 16.34
CA GLY A 26 9.15 -9.84 16.32
C GLY A 26 9.68 -8.61 15.55
N ASP A 27 10.77 -8.00 16.00
CA ASP A 27 11.40 -6.90 15.26
C ASP A 27 11.59 -7.32 13.80
N ARG A 28 10.90 -6.65 12.87
CA ARG A 28 11.00 -6.95 11.44
C ARG A 28 12.44 -6.73 11.01
N ILE A 29 13.08 -7.79 10.53
CA ILE A 29 14.43 -7.70 10.00
C ILE A 29 14.34 -7.04 8.61
N MET A 30 14.88 -5.83 8.51
CA MET A 30 14.90 -5.06 7.27
C MET A 30 16.25 -5.23 6.57
N PHE A 31 16.24 -5.84 5.38
CA PHE A 31 17.44 -5.99 4.58
C PHE A 31 17.60 -4.84 3.59
N HIS A 32 18.26 -3.76 4.03
CA HIS A 32 18.31 -2.49 3.29
C HIS A 32 18.97 -2.57 1.90
N HIS A 33 19.81 -3.57 1.66
CA HIS A 33 20.50 -3.75 0.38
C HIS A 33 19.66 -4.52 -0.65
N LEU A 34 18.55 -5.14 -0.25
CA LEU A 34 17.76 -6.01 -1.12
C LEU A 34 16.79 -5.23 -2.04
N PRO A 35 16.43 -5.81 -3.20
CA PRO A 35 15.53 -5.18 -4.18
C PRO A 35 14.21 -4.69 -3.61
N ALA A 36 13.52 -5.52 -2.81
CA ALA A 36 12.19 -5.18 -2.30
C ALA A 36 12.24 -3.91 -1.42
N TYR A 37 13.22 -3.83 -0.51
CA TYR A 37 13.43 -2.65 0.33
C TYR A 37 13.75 -1.41 -0.51
N LYS A 38 14.67 -1.52 -1.47
CA LYS A 38 15.05 -0.40 -2.34
C LYS A 38 13.87 0.14 -3.14
N PHE A 39 12.98 -0.75 -3.61
CA PHE A 39 11.77 -0.32 -4.32
C PHE A 39 10.78 0.40 -3.41
N ASP A 40 10.53 -0.13 -2.21
CA ASP A 40 9.68 0.53 -1.20
C ASP A 40 10.20 1.92 -0.81
N GLN A 41 11.52 2.07 -0.65
CA GLN A 41 12.12 3.39 -0.39
C GLN A 41 11.89 4.37 -1.53
N LYS A 42 12.04 3.92 -2.79
CA LYS A 42 11.74 4.75 -3.95
C LYS A 42 10.32 5.29 -3.85
N LEU A 43 9.31 4.46 -3.56
CA LEU A 43 7.91 4.92 -3.43
C LEU A 43 7.72 6.03 -2.39
N LYS A 44 8.57 6.08 -1.35
CA LYS A 44 8.47 7.02 -0.22
C LYS A 44 9.30 8.29 -0.38
N GLU A 45 10.24 8.32 -1.34
CA GLU A 45 11.07 9.50 -1.61
C GLU A 45 10.25 10.78 -1.77
N GLY A 46 10.77 11.89 -1.23
CA GLY A 46 10.13 13.19 -1.31
C GLY A 46 10.12 13.75 -2.73
N VAL A 47 9.02 14.39 -3.12
CA VAL A 47 8.88 15.03 -4.43
C VAL A 47 8.03 16.29 -4.31
N SER A 48 8.50 17.39 -4.91
CA SER A 48 7.89 18.71 -4.79
C SER A 48 6.90 19.03 -5.91
N ASN A 49 6.90 18.27 -7.01
CA ASN A 49 6.09 18.54 -8.19
C ASN A 49 5.17 17.36 -8.53
N ASN A 50 3.93 17.68 -8.91
CA ASN A 50 2.99 16.76 -9.49
C ASN A 50 3.06 16.82 -11.03
N ILE A 51 3.71 15.82 -11.63
CA ILE A 51 3.87 15.72 -13.09
C ILE A 51 2.57 15.46 -13.86
N TYR A 52 1.50 15.06 -13.17
CA TYR A 52 0.17 14.81 -13.73
C TYR A 52 -0.89 15.70 -13.08
N SER A 53 -0.51 16.90 -12.64
CA SER A 53 -1.36 17.82 -11.86
C SER A 53 -2.74 18.07 -12.47
N THR A 54 -2.82 18.20 -13.80
CA THR A 54 -4.09 18.43 -14.52
C THR A 54 -5.16 17.37 -14.26
N TYR A 55 -4.77 16.11 -13.99
CA TYR A 55 -5.70 15.03 -13.69
C TYR A 55 -6.33 15.14 -12.30
N TYR A 56 -5.74 15.92 -11.38
CA TYR A 56 -6.22 16.10 -10.02
C TYR A 56 -7.18 17.28 -9.85
N ASN A 57 -7.46 18.05 -10.92
CA ASN A 57 -8.28 19.27 -10.85
C ASN A 57 -9.66 19.04 -10.19
N GLY A 58 -10.29 17.89 -10.44
CA GLY A 58 -11.60 17.54 -9.87
C GLY A 58 -11.57 17.26 -8.36
N ILE A 59 -10.39 17.01 -7.80
CA ILE A 59 -10.21 16.60 -6.40
C ILE A 59 -9.29 17.53 -5.60
N TYR A 60 -8.92 18.70 -6.15
CA TYR A 60 -8.10 19.67 -5.44
C TYR A 60 -8.74 20.21 -4.16
N TYR A 61 -10.07 20.15 -4.04
CA TYR A 61 -10.74 20.53 -2.80
C TYR A 61 -10.27 19.68 -1.60
N LEU A 62 -9.77 18.46 -1.82
CA LEU A 62 -9.18 17.61 -0.78
C LEU A 62 -7.94 18.25 -0.16
N GLN A 63 -7.17 19.05 -0.90
CA GLN A 63 -6.00 19.77 -0.36
C GLN A 63 -6.40 20.81 0.69
N ASN A 64 -7.60 21.40 0.56
CA ASN A 64 -8.13 22.35 1.55
C ASN A 64 -8.62 21.64 2.82
N GLN A 65 -9.00 20.36 2.72
CA GLN A 65 -9.48 19.56 3.85
C GLN A 65 -8.35 18.82 4.56
N TYR A 66 -7.33 18.41 3.81
CA TYR A 66 -6.26 17.54 4.28
C TYR A 66 -4.91 18.04 3.76
N ALA A 67 -4.12 18.68 4.62
CA ALA A 67 -2.81 19.24 4.21
C ALA A 67 -1.84 18.18 3.65
N TRP A 68 -1.96 16.92 4.09
CA TRP A 68 -1.13 15.80 3.65
C TRP A 68 -1.47 15.29 2.24
N ILE A 69 -2.64 15.63 1.69
CA ILE A 69 -3.06 15.16 0.36
C ILE A 69 -2.12 15.65 -0.74
N THR A 70 -1.58 16.86 -0.61
CA THR A 70 -0.64 17.42 -1.60
C THR A 70 0.59 16.54 -1.78
N ASP A 71 1.13 16.01 -0.68
CA ASP A 71 2.29 15.10 -0.72
C ASP A 71 1.92 13.77 -1.41
N ILE A 72 0.73 13.23 -1.13
CA ILE A 72 0.23 12.03 -1.81
C ILE A 72 0.07 12.27 -3.32
N PHE A 73 -0.52 13.38 -3.75
CA PHE A 73 -0.71 13.67 -5.17
C PHE A 73 0.62 13.78 -5.93
N ASN A 74 1.60 14.46 -5.31
CA ASN A 74 2.95 14.58 -5.87
C ASN A 74 3.60 13.20 -5.99
N LYS A 75 3.62 12.43 -4.90
CA LYS A 75 4.27 11.10 -4.86
C LYS A 75 3.58 10.08 -5.74
N LEU A 76 2.25 10.01 -5.74
CA LEU A 76 1.49 9.06 -6.56
C LEU A 76 1.79 9.27 -8.04
N SER A 77 1.80 10.52 -8.50
CA SER A 77 2.07 10.83 -9.92
C SER A 77 3.46 10.38 -10.34
N ARG A 78 4.47 10.62 -9.49
CA ARG A 78 5.82 10.09 -9.70
C ARG A 78 5.86 8.56 -9.64
N ASN A 79 5.17 7.96 -8.68
CA ASN A 79 5.18 6.51 -8.44
C ASN A 79 4.49 5.74 -9.57
N ILE A 80 3.41 6.28 -10.14
CA ILE A 80 2.75 5.73 -11.33
C ILE A 80 3.77 5.62 -12.46
N ARG A 81 4.47 6.71 -12.76
CA ARG A 81 5.51 6.73 -13.78
C ARG A 81 6.62 5.74 -13.46
N LEU A 82 7.08 5.69 -12.21
CA LEU A 82 8.11 4.76 -11.75
C LEU A 82 7.72 3.30 -12.01
N VAL A 83 6.50 2.89 -11.65
CA VAL A 83 6.05 1.50 -11.86
C VAL A 83 5.98 1.18 -13.34
N GLN A 84 5.39 2.06 -14.15
CA GLN A 84 5.24 1.85 -15.59
C GLN A 84 6.60 1.76 -16.30
N GLU A 85 7.52 2.67 -16.00
CA GLU A 85 8.87 2.68 -16.59
C GLU A 85 9.77 1.55 -16.05
N SER A 86 9.41 0.93 -14.91
CA SER A 86 10.11 -0.23 -14.35
C SER A 86 9.67 -1.58 -14.94
N TYR A 87 8.82 -1.57 -15.96
CA TYR A 87 8.35 -2.78 -16.61
C TYR A 87 9.50 -3.54 -17.28
N VAL A 88 9.59 -4.84 -17.02
CA VAL A 88 10.55 -5.74 -17.67
C VAL A 88 9.79 -6.93 -18.25
N GLU A 89 9.87 -7.14 -19.56
CA GLU A 89 9.16 -8.25 -20.21
C GLU A 89 9.54 -9.61 -19.59
N GLY A 90 8.54 -10.41 -19.21
CA GLY A 90 8.73 -11.72 -18.59
C GLY A 90 9.08 -11.71 -17.09
N ASP A 91 9.17 -10.53 -16.45
CA ASP A 91 9.42 -10.43 -15.01
C ASP A 91 8.13 -10.57 -14.20
N ASP A 92 8.05 -11.62 -13.37
CA ASP A 92 6.91 -11.86 -12.46
C ASP A 92 6.76 -10.73 -11.41
N PHE A 93 7.84 -10.02 -11.09
CA PHE A 93 7.82 -8.91 -10.13
C PHE A 93 7.18 -7.63 -10.68
N ASN A 94 6.83 -7.57 -11.98
CA ASN A 94 6.03 -6.46 -12.50
C ASN A 94 4.68 -6.33 -11.77
N LYS A 95 4.02 -7.47 -11.50
CA LYS A 95 2.73 -7.47 -10.78
C LYS A 95 2.92 -7.05 -9.32
N LYS A 96 4.02 -7.52 -8.72
CA LYS A 96 4.42 -7.16 -7.37
C LYS A 96 4.68 -5.67 -7.21
N ARG A 97 5.42 -5.03 -8.13
CA ARG A 97 5.66 -3.58 -8.12
C ARG A 97 4.36 -2.78 -8.21
N CYS A 98 3.37 -3.28 -8.96
CA CYS A 98 2.04 -2.67 -9.00
C CYS A 98 1.27 -2.84 -7.69
N TYR A 99 1.37 -4.01 -7.07
CA TYR A 99 0.83 -4.28 -5.75
C TYR A 99 1.44 -3.36 -4.69
N ASP A 100 2.76 -3.17 -4.70
CA ASP A 100 3.47 -2.26 -3.78
C ASP A 100 2.98 -0.81 -3.91
N LEU A 101 2.71 -0.33 -5.12
CA LEU A 101 2.16 1.01 -5.33
C LEU A 101 0.73 1.13 -4.79
N ASN A 102 -0.10 0.12 -5.03
CA ASN A 102 -1.44 0.06 -4.45
C ASN A 102 -1.34 0.10 -2.93
N PHE A 103 -0.60 -0.84 -2.32
CA PHE A 103 -0.33 -0.92 -0.89
C PHE A 103 0.15 0.41 -0.32
N TRP A 104 1.13 1.05 -0.98
CA TRP A 104 1.67 2.33 -0.54
C TRP A 104 0.59 3.41 -0.44
N LEU A 105 -0.30 3.54 -1.45
CA LEU A 105 -1.38 4.53 -1.40
C LEU A 105 -2.29 4.29 -0.20
N TYR A 106 -2.68 3.03 0.04
CA TYR A 106 -3.50 2.65 1.19
C TYR A 106 -2.83 2.98 2.51
N ASP A 107 -1.58 2.58 2.68
CA ASP A 107 -0.79 2.81 3.89
C ASP A 107 -0.62 4.31 4.19
N GLN A 108 -0.36 5.14 3.16
CA GLN A 108 -0.24 6.58 3.32
C GLN A 108 -1.56 7.23 3.75
N VAL A 109 -2.68 6.89 3.11
CA VAL A 109 -3.99 7.46 3.48
C VAL A 109 -4.38 7.01 4.89
N TYR A 110 -4.22 5.72 5.21
CA TYR A 110 -4.54 5.16 6.53
C TYR A 110 -3.75 5.84 7.65
N LYS A 111 -2.43 5.93 7.52
CA LYS A 111 -1.55 6.53 8.53
C LYS A 111 -1.91 7.99 8.81
N ASN A 112 -2.21 8.76 7.76
CA ASN A 112 -2.56 10.17 7.93
C ASN A 112 -3.96 10.36 8.55
N LEU A 113 -4.94 9.50 8.25
CA LEU A 113 -6.29 9.58 8.85
C LEU A 113 -6.33 9.10 10.32
N GLN A 114 -5.59 8.05 10.65
CA GLN A 114 -5.45 7.60 12.05
C GLN A 114 -4.84 8.70 12.92
N SER A 115 -3.86 9.45 12.39
CA SER A 115 -3.23 10.56 13.10
C SER A 115 -4.18 11.73 13.37
N SER A 116 -5.27 11.86 12.61
CA SER A 116 -6.20 13.00 12.67
C SER A 116 -7.54 12.72 13.39
N LYS A 117 -7.76 11.51 13.95
CA LYS A 117 -9.04 11.04 14.51
C LYS A 117 -10.22 11.10 13.49
N GLN A 118 -9.95 11.09 12.19
CA GLN A 118 -10.99 11.11 11.15
C GLN A 118 -11.36 9.67 10.74
N ASN A 119 -12.67 9.42 10.65
CA ASN A 119 -13.30 8.09 10.49
C ASN A 119 -12.86 7.31 9.25
N SER A 120 -13.01 5.97 9.33
CA SER A 120 -12.87 5.01 8.21
C SER A 120 -13.75 5.32 7.00
N GLU A 121 -14.88 6.00 7.19
CA GLU A 121 -15.78 6.43 6.11
C GLU A 121 -15.10 7.42 5.14
N HIS A 122 -14.26 8.33 5.64
CA HIS A 122 -13.51 9.27 4.80
C HIS A 122 -12.37 8.59 4.04
N MET A 123 -11.83 7.48 4.58
CA MET A 123 -10.74 6.74 3.95
C MET A 123 -11.15 6.17 2.60
N GLY A 124 -12.27 5.44 2.55
CA GLY A 124 -12.76 4.83 1.30
C GLY A 124 -12.99 5.89 0.22
N ASN A 125 -13.68 6.98 0.59
CA ASN A 125 -14.01 8.06 -0.34
C ASN A 125 -12.78 8.79 -0.91
N ILE A 126 -11.75 9.04 -0.08
CA ILE A 126 -10.50 9.66 -0.55
C ILE A 126 -9.77 8.71 -1.50
N ILE A 127 -9.66 7.44 -1.14
CA ILE A 127 -8.94 6.46 -1.96
C ILE A 127 -9.63 6.27 -3.30
N ASP A 128 -10.96 6.10 -3.31
CA ASP A 128 -11.72 5.95 -4.56
C ASP A 128 -11.46 7.09 -5.53
N GLN A 129 -11.52 8.33 -5.04
CA GLN A 129 -11.27 9.52 -5.84
C GLN A 129 -9.82 9.57 -6.37
N VAL A 130 -8.85 9.24 -5.53
CA VAL A 130 -7.44 9.22 -5.93
C VAL A 130 -7.15 8.11 -6.92
N GLN A 131 -7.79 6.95 -6.76
CA GLN A 131 -7.69 5.83 -7.69
C GLN A 131 -8.34 6.14 -9.03
N GLU A 132 -9.45 6.88 -9.07
CA GLU A 132 -10.02 7.35 -10.34
C GLU A 132 -9.06 8.25 -11.10
N VAL A 133 -8.37 9.17 -10.41
CA VAL A 133 -7.31 9.98 -11.01
C VAL A 133 -6.17 9.11 -11.54
N TRP A 134 -5.70 8.13 -10.75
CA TRP A 134 -4.67 7.18 -11.20
C TRP A 134 -5.11 6.43 -12.46
N LYS A 135 -6.31 5.83 -12.46
CA LYS A 135 -6.85 5.14 -13.65
C LYS A 135 -6.85 6.06 -14.87
N ASN A 136 -7.30 7.31 -14.73
CA ASN A 136 -7.31 8.28 -15.82
C ASN A 136 -5.89 8.59 -16.33
N ILE A 137 -4.89 8.68 -15.44
CA ILE A 137 -3.49 8.83 -15.85
C ILE A 137 -3.05 7.63 -16.69
N ILE A 138 -3.33 6.39 -16.26
CA ILE A 138 -2.98 5.18 -17.02
C ILE A 138 -3.64 5.17 -18.39
N ASP A 139 -4.94 5.39 -18.44
CA ASP A 139 -5.72 5.31 -19.66
C ASP A 139 -5.32 6.36 -20.70
N ASN A 140 -4.77 7.50 -20.29
CA ASN A 140 -4.42 8.59 -21.20
C ASN A 140 -2.91 8.70 -21.49
N GLN A 141 -2.05 8.46 -20.50
CA GLN A 141 -0.60 8.64 -20.65
C GLN A 141 0.10 7.35 -21.11
N PHE A 142 -0.46 6.19 -20.77
CA PHE A 142 0.13 4.88 -21.03
C PHE A 142 -0.76 4.03 -21.95
N TYR A 143 -1.60 4.67 -22.78
CA TYR A 143 -2.64 3.99 -23.56
C TYR A 143 -2.11 2.93 -24.52
N ASN A 144 -0.93 3.15 -25.11
CA ASN A 144 -0.25 2.24 -26.03
C ASN A 144 0.63 1.19 -25.34
N GLU A 145 0.81 1.28 -24.02
CA GLU A 145 1.69 0.35 -23.31
C GLU A 145 1.00 -1.00 -23.11
N ASN A 146 1.75 -2.08 -23.30
CA ASN A 146 1.25 -3.45 -23.09
C ASN A 146 1.03 -3.75 -21.60
N TYR A 147 1.89 -3.19 -20.75
CA TYR A 147 1.78 -3.28 -19.31
C TYR A 147 1.08 -2.03 -18.78
N LYS A 148 0.10 -2.24 -17.89
CA LYS A 148 -0.62 -1.16 -17.23
C LYS A 148 -0.86 -1.53 -15.77
N CYS A 149 -0.20 -0.81 -14.86
CA CYS A 149 -0.48 -0.90 -13.45
C CYS A 149 -1.69 -0.03 -13.07
N TYR A 150 -2.84 -0.67 -12.91
CA TYR A 150 -4.09 -0.03 -12.51
C TYR A 150 -4.26 -0.01 -10.98
N PRO A 151 -5.04 0.94 -10.44
CA PRO A 151 -5.49 0.87 -9.06
C PRO A 151 -6.35 -0.38 -8.82
N ASP A 152 -6.15 -1.01 -7.68
CA ASP A 152 -6.92 -2.16 -7.21
C ASP A 152 -7.89 -1.70 -6.12
N LYS A 153 -9.18 -1.62 -6.48
CA LYS A 153 -10.28 -1.23 -5.59
C LYS A 153 -10.63 -2.35 -4.60
N GLU A 154 -10.38 -3.61 -4.95
CA GLU A 154 -10.70 -4.76 -4.09
C GLU A 154 -9.70 -4.90 -2.94
N LEU A 155 -8.53 -4.26 -3.05
CA LEU A 155 -7.53 -4.20 -2.00
C LEU A 155 -8.08 -3.62 -0.68
N LEU A 156 -9.05 -2.70 -0.73
CA LEU A 156 -9.75 -2.16 0.46
C LEU A 156 -10.43 -3.24 1.30
N LEU A 157 -10.97 -4.26 0.64
CA LEU A 157 -11.75 -5.31 1.29
C LEU A 157 -10.86 -6.23 2.15
N ASN A 158 -9.54 -6.21 1.92
CA ASN A 158 -8.58 -7.10 2.55
C ASN A 158 -7.53 -6.35 3.38
N ILE A 159 -7.85 -5.15 3.88
CA ILE A 159 -6.88 -4.26 4.55
C ILE A 159 -6.09 -4.93 5.69
N GLY A 160 -6.73 -5.88 6.40
CA GLY A 160 -6.13 -6.62 7.52
C GLY A 160 -5.00 -7.59 7.14
N TYR A 161 -4.83 -7.90 5.85
CA TYR A 161 -3.81 -8.87 5.37
C TYR A 161 -2.80 -8.26 4.39
N LEU A 162 -2.93 -6.97 4.06
CA LEU A 162 -2.14 -6.37 2.98
C LEU A 162 -0.65 -6.33 3.30
N GLN A 163 -0.33 -6.12 4.57
CA GLN A 163 1.05 -6.07 5.02
C GLN A 163 1.69 -7.46 4.97
N GLU A 164 0.98 -8.51 5.37
CA GLU A 164 1.44 -9.89 5.33
C GLU A 164 1.66 -10.36 3.88
N ILE A 165 0.73 -10.01 2.97
CA ILE A 165 0.87 -10.32 1.54
C ILE A 165 2.08 -9.56 0.96
N LYS A 166 2.25 -8.29 1.32
CA LYS A 166 3.44 -7.53 0.93
C LYS A 166 4.72 -8.20 1.42
N ASP A 167 4.79 -8.55 2.70
CA ASP A 167 5.98 -9.16 3.31
C ASP A 167 6.32 -10.51 2.63
N LEU A 168 5.29 -11.28 2.28
CA LEU A 168 5.46 -12.53 1.52
C LEU A 168 6.02 -12.29 0.11
N PHE A 169 5.51 -11.29 -0.61
CA PHE A 169 6.02 -10.95 -1.94
C PHE A 169 7.44 -10.37 -1.90
N ASP A 170 7.76 -9.56 -0.90
CA ASP A 170 9.11 -9.04 -0.67
C ASP A 170 10.08 -10.20 -0.42
N PHE A 171 9.69 -11.19 0.39
CA PHE A 171 10.48 -12.41 0.60
C PHE A 171 10.73 -13.18 -0.69
N PHE A 172 9.73 -13.37 -1.55
CA PHE A 172 9.92 -14.08 -2.82
C PHE A 172 10.85 -13.36 -3.79
N GLU A 173 10.78 -12.02 -3.85
CA GLU A 173 11.69 -11.18 -4.64
C GLU A 173 13.14 -11.35 -4.20
N ASP A 174 13.34 -11.34 -2.89
CA ASP A 174 14.66 -11.30 -2.28
C ASP A 174 15.28 -12.69 -2.07
N TYR A 175 14.49 -13.77 -2.12
CA TYR A 175 14.89 -15.14 -1.77
C TYR A 175 16.16 -15.61 -2.48
N ASN A 176 16.25 -15.40 -3.80
CA ASN A 176 17.39 -15.85 -4.58
C ASN A 176 18.68 -15.11 -4.23
N GLN A 177 18.58 -13.83 -3.85
CA GLN A 177 19.73 -13.05 -3.41
C GLN A 177 20.15 -13.47 -2.01
N MET A 178 19.20 -13.57 -1.07
CA MET A 178 19.46 -14.03 0.30
C MET A 178 20.12 -15.42 0.31
N LYS A 179 19.62 -16.36 -0.49
CA LYS A 179 20.19 -17.70 -0.62
C LYS A 179 21.65 -17.67 -1.06
N LYS A 180 22.01 -16.82 -2.04
CA LYS A 180 23.40 -16.67 -2.49
C LYS A 180 24.30 -16.10 -1.39
N GLU A 181 23.82 -15.10 -0.67
CA GLU A 181 24.56 -14.46 0.43
C GLU A 181 24.80 -15.45 1.60
N ILE A 182 23.82 -16.30 1.92
CA ILE A 182 23.96 -17.34 2.94
C ILE A 182 25.02 -18.38 2.54
N ILE A 183 24.96 -18.87 1.29
CA ILE A 183 25.91 -19.86 0.78
C ILE A 183 27.34 -19.28 0.72
N ALA A 184 27.49 -18.01 0.31
CA ALA A 184 28.81 -17.37 0.22
C ALA A 184 29.47 -17.12 1.59
N ASN A 185 28.68 -17.06 2.66
CA ASN A 185 29.14 -16.87 4.04
C ASN A 185 29.36 -18.20 4.80
N THR A 186 29.21 -19.34 4.12
CA THR A 186 29.45 -20.70 4.67
C THR A 186 30.68 -21.31 4.01
#